data_AF-A0AAN6WT63-F1
#
_entry.id   AF-A0AAN6WT63-F1
#
_cell.length_a   1.000
_cell.length_b   1.000
_cell.length_c   1.000
_cell.angle_alpha   90.00
_cell.angle_beta   90.00
_cell.angle_gamma   90.00
#
_symmetry.space_group_name_H-M   'P 1'
#
loop_
_entity.id
_entity.type
_entity.pdbx_description
1 polymer ?
#
loop_
_entity_poly.entity_id
_entity_poly.type
_entity_poly.pdbx_seq_one_letter_code
_entity_poly.pdbx_strand_id
1 'polypeptide(L)'
;MDSLDQSSIVKLKPSRSKRFYEPLILLYCLGIVLGKTPSGNQTIESDNILEKSPKGIFECFVNKLSQICDSIHGSTGATVTSFAVLQTGSIEYRFASNRRDDHSLADTARYVTRILDTLGQASDHDITLANRREDARLFSTVIREILAFNRPRLTHYIASELVPNLEFCINVCAELGSDEDVAMETNLRSIQSVAQATLAEDLTDPDFAMAVQNLLQVISQRFRRQIFKDYLSRKTREDREISTKTPWTEIYHAIGRLHSYTIAVKVFLATRLKWPELFEDFRVVSVASSKPADTPWVRKQSSPIVKSQLSNDNSVQDAFFGEPTAWKIHLVEALDTEIVKKTKRGFNPIVHAEVNLVDDILREERDPATEGQMITFFNENVFGCRYVGSSKPTCRLCELYFQAAVFQSSARPRITVRPGHHNLYYNWRGPDVYAEDGRAVEEARNQTFEWMITNLKTQVGGTIKNRFAIKTPHDSNTYPSNPLPTDRGTVSVSDFNDLASTMGQVSLDDRDG
;
A
#
# COMPACT_ATOMS: atom_id res chain seq x y z
N MET A 1 17.18 -20.96 10.86
CA MET A 1 18.06 -20.32 9.87
C MET A 1 19.09 -19.53 10.65
N ASP A 2 20.34 -20.00 10.62
CA ASP A 2 21.46 -19.32 11.26
C ASP A 2 21.58 -17.89 10.75
N SER A 3 21.96 -16.97 11.65
CA SER A 3 22.18 -15.57 11.29
C SER A 3 23.29 -15.49 10.24
N LEU A 4 22.92 -15.29 8.98
CA LEU A 4 23.88 -15.05 7.89
C LEU A 4 24.82 -13.92 8.30
N ASP A 5 26.12 -14.23 8.29
CA ASP A 5 27.16 -13.32 8.77
C ASP A 5 27.18 -12.05 7.89
N GLN A 6 27.02 -10.89 8.52
CA GLN A 6 27.09 -9.60 7.82
C GLN A 6 28.45 -9.39 7.12
N SER A 7 29.48 -10.12 7.52
CA SER A 7 30.80 -10.09 6.90
C SER A 7 30.83 -10.65 5.47
N SER A 8 29.86 -11.49 5.08
CA SER A 8 29.80 -12.13 3.75
C SER A 8 28.99 -11.36 2.71
N ILE A 9 28.40 -10.21 3.06
CA ILE A 9 27.61 -9.38 2.15
C ILE A 9 28.50 -8.73 1.09
N VAL A 10 28.20 -9.00 -0.18
CA VAL A 10 28.84 -8.39 -1.34
C VAL A 10 28.33 -6.95 -1.50
N LYS A 11 29.10 -5.98 -1.01
CA LYS A 11 28.73 -4.56 -1.05
C LYS A 11 28.55 -4.03 -2.48
N LEU A 12 27.56 -3.16 -2.66
CA LEU A 12 27.38 -2.42 -3.91
C LEU A 12 28.57 -1.49 -4.14
N LYS A 13 29.16 -1.51 -5.34
CA LYS A 13 30.28 -0.61 -5.69
C LYS A 13 29.92 0.85 -5.40
N PRO A 14 30.79 1.66 -4.77
CA PRO A 14 30.48 3.05 -4.40
C PRO A 14 30.00 3.90 -5.58
N SER A 15 30.56 3.69 -6.78
CA SER A 15 30.15 4.38 -8.00
C SER A 15 28.70 4.07 -8.40
N ARG A 16 28.25 2.82 -8.24
CA ARG A 16 26.88 2.39 -8.54
C ARG A 16 25.91 2.86 -7.47
N SER A 17 26.29 2.74 -6.19
CA SER A 17 25.52 3.30 -5.07
C SER A 17 25.24 4.80 -5.30
N LYS A 18 26.27 5.57 -5.62
CA LYS A 18 26.14 6.99 -5.97
C LYS A 18 25.21 7.22 -7.17
N ARG A 19 25.36 6.47 -8.26
CA ARG A 19 24.51 6.57 -9.47
C ARG A 19 23.05 6.20 -9.21
N PHE A 20 22.75 5.44 -8.16
CA PHE A 20 21.39 5.11 -7.75
C PHE A 20 20.81 6.16 -6.81
N TYR A 21 21.50 6.48 -5.71
CA TYR A 21 20.94 7.34 -4.66
C TYR A 21 20.91 8.83 -5.02
N GLU A 22 21.83 9.33 -5.85
CA GLU A 22 21.81 10.73 -6.28
C GLU A 22 20.56 11.09 -7.13
N PRO A 23 20.21 10.37 -8.21
CA PRO A 23 18.96 10.66 -8.92
C PRO A 23 17.71 10.33 -8.10
N LEU A 24 17.76 9.32 -7.23
CA LEU A 24 16.65 8.99 -6.32
C LEU A 24 16.33 10.14 -5.37
N ILE A 25 17.33 10.65 -4.64
CA ILE A 25 17.11 11.75 -3.68
C ILE A 25 16.68 13.02 -4.40
N LEU A 26 17.25 13.29 -5.58
CA LEU A 26 16.87 14.43 -6.41
C LEU A 26 15.40 14.33 -6.87
N LEU A 27 14.97 13.16 -7.37
CA LEU A 27 13.57 12.94 -7.78
C LEU A 27 12.60 13.09 -6.60
N TYR A 28 12.98 12.54 -5.44
CA TYR A 28 12.18 12.65 -4.23
C TYR A 28 12.01 14.12 -3.79
N CYS A 29 13.10 14.90 -3.79
CA CYS A 29 13.06 16.31 -3.43
C CYS A 29 12.32 17.16 -4.48
N LEU A 30 12.48 16.86 -5.77
CA LEU A 30 11.67 17.44 -6.84
C LEU A 30 10.18 17.21 -6.60
N GLY A 31 9.78 16.02 -6.14
CA GLY A 31 8.40 15.73 -5.75
C GLY A 31 7.89 16.51 -4.53
N ILE A 32 8.78 17.03 -3.68
CA ILE A 32 8.41 17.92 -2.57
C ILE A 32 8.30 19.37 -3.04
N VAL A 33 9.29 19.84 -3.81
CA VAL A 33 9.39 21.23 -4.25
C VAL A 33 8.38 21.55 -5.36
N LEU A 34 8.15 20.62 -6.28
CA LEU A 34 7.27 20.79 -7.44
C LEU A 34 5.93 20.08 -7.30
N GLY A 35 5.78 19.23 -6.28
CA GLY A 35 4.57 18.44 -6.08
C GLY A 35 3.38 19.35 -5.84
N LYS A 36 2.59 19.58 -6.89
CA LYS A 36 1.20 20.00 -6.77
C LYS A 36 0.35 18.74 -6.75
N THR A 37 -0.61 18.66 -5.82
CA THR A 37 -1.74 17.72 -5.98
C THR A 37 -2.37 18.04 -7.34
N PRO A 38 -2.58 17.09 -8.26
CA PRO A 38 -3.13 17.40 -9.57
C PRO A 38 -4.50 18.08 -9.42
N SER A 39 -4.56 19.39 -9.68
CA SER A 39 -5.82 20.08 -9.95
C SER A 39 -6.20 19.71 -11.39
N GLY A 40 -7.07 18.71 -11.53
CA GLY A 40 -7.67 18.33 -12.81
C GLY A 40 -7.02 17.16 -13.56
N ASN A 41 -7.85 16.18 -13.87
CA ASN A 41 -7.82 15.31 -15.05
C ASN A 41 -6.66 14.33 -15.25
N GLN A 42 -6.12 13.76 -14.18
CA GLN A 42 -5.63 12.37 -14.26
C GLN A 42 -6.18 11.57 -13.10
N THR A 43 -7.25 10.83 -13.37
CA THR A 43 -7.75 9.73 -12.57
C THR A 43 -6.70 8.62 -12.54
N ILE A 44 -5.63 8.81 -11.76
CA ILE A 44 -4.70 7.71 -11.43
C ILE A 44 -5.40 6.72 -10.47
N GLU A 45 -6.58 7.07 -9.95
CA GLU A 45 -7.56 6.11 -9.46
C GLU A 45 -8.32 5.46 -10.65
N SER A 46 -7.58 4.86 -11.58
CA SER A 46 -8.16 3.83 -12.44
C SER A 46 -8.33 2.60 -11.57
N ASP A 47 -9.48 2.53 -10.90
CA ASP A 47 -10.20 1.32 -10.57
C ASP A 47 -9.36 0.05 -10.49
N ASN A 48 -8.90 -0.22 -9.27
CA ASN A 48 -8.60 -1.56 -8.82
C ASN A 48 -9.90 -2.39 -8.76
N ILE A 49 -10.52 -2.62 -9.92
CA ILE A 49 -11.39 -3.77 -10.10
C ILE A 49 -10.44 -4.95 -10.08
N LEU A 50 -10.21 -5.50 -8.88
CA LEU A 50 -9.78 -6.88 -8.82
C LEU A 50 -10.79 -7.65 -9.64
N GLU A 51 -10.30 -8.28 -10.71
CA GLU A 51 -11.11 -9.08 -11.61
C GLU A 51 -11.93 -10.04 -10.74
N LYS A 52 -13.24 -10.17 -10.99
CA LYS A 52 -14.10 -11.13 -10.27
C LYS A 52 -13.69 -12.60 -10.53
N SER A 53 -12.57 -12.81 -11.23
CA SER A 53 -11.95 -14.08 -11.49
C SER A 53 -11.46 -14.72 -10.19
N PRO A 54 -11.29 -16.06 -10.17
CA PRO A 54 -10.60 -16.74 -9.09
C PRO A 54 -9.27 -16.09 -8.74
N LYS A 55 -8.49 -15.66 -9.74
CA LYS A 55 -7.23 -14.97 -9.51
C LYS A 55 -7.42 -13.68 -8.69
N GLY A 56 -8.32 -12.78 -9.09
CA GLY A 56 -8.51 -11.51 -8.37
C GLY A 56 -9.03 -11.70 -6.94
N ILE A 57 -9.82 -12.75 -6.68
CA ILE A 57 -10.23 -13.13 -5.30
C ILE A 57 -9.03 -13.56 -4.46
N PHE A 58 -8.18 -14.44 -5.01
CA PHE A 58 -6.96 -14.89 -4.33
C PHE A 58 -5.98 -13.73 -4.09
N GLU A 59 -5.74 -12.89 -5.09
CA GLU A 59 -4.88 -11.70 -4.94
C GLU A 59 -5.42 -10.75 -3.86
N CYS A 60 -6.76 -10.57 -3.78
CA CYS A 60 -7.37 -9.82 -2.68
C CYS A 60 -7.10 -10.45 -1.33
N PHE A 61 -7.27 -11.77 -1.22
CA PHE A 61 -7.05 -12.52 0.01
C PHE A 61 -5.64 -12.30 0.54
N VAL A 62 -4.62 -12.47 -0.28
CA VAL A 62 -3.22 -12.27 0.12
C VAL A 62 -2.94 -10.81 0.50
N ASN A 63 -3.52 -9.84 -0.22
CA ASN A 63 -3.43 -8.42 0.14
C ASN A 63 -4.13 -8.10 1.46
N LYS A 64 -5.29 -8.69 1.74
CA LYS A 64 -6.05 -8.48 2.97
C LYS A 64 -5.37 -9.14 4.16
N LEU A 65 -4.76 -10.30 3.98
CA LEU A 65 -3.91 -10.94 4.99
C LEU A 65 -2.71 -10.03 5.35
N SER A 66 -2.07 -9.47 4.33
CA SER A 66 -1.00 -8.49 4.50
C SER A 66 -1.49 -7.23 5.21
N GLN A 67 -2.68 -6.74 4.85
CA GLN A 67 -3.28 -5.53 5.42
C GLN A 67 -3.53 -5.65 6.92
N ILE A 68 -4.11 -6.75 7.39
CA ILE A 68 -4.44 -6.94 8.81
C ILE A 68 -3.19 -7.09 9.70
N CYS A 69 -2.01 -7.26 9.10
CA CYS A 69 -0.72 -7.32 9.80
C CYS A 69 0.01 -5.97 9.87
N ASP A 70 -0.47 -4.94 9.17
CA ASP A 70 0.15 -3.61 9.13
C ASP A 70 -0.37 -2.73 10.27
N SER A 71 0.08 -3.01 11.50
CA SER A 71 -0.54 -2.51 12.74
C SER A 71 -0.10 -1.12 13.22
N ILE A 72 0.86 -0.45 12.55
CA ILE A 72 1.35 0.89 12.93
C ILE A 72 1.17 1.88 11.78
N HIS A 73 0.61 3.07 12.07
CA HIS A 73 0.51 4.19 11.13
C HIS A 73 1.76 5.09 11.16
N GLY A 74 2.10 5.74 10.04
CA GLY A 74 2.95 6.95 10.02
C GLY A 74 4.46 6.78 10.26
N SER A 75 4.90 5.64 10.78
CA SER A 75 6.30 5.34 11.12
C SER A 75 7.18 4.98 9.91
N THR A 76 7.07 5.72 8.80
CA THR A 76 7.77 5.43 7.52
C THR A 76 7.52 4.00 6.99
N GLY A 77 6.30 3.48 7.23
CA GLY A 77 5.92 2.14 6.80
C GLY A 77 6.57 1.03 7.64
N ALA A 78 6.76 1.24 8.94
CA ALA A 78 7.48 0.30 9.81
C ALA A 78 6.83 -1.07 9.95
N THR A 79 5.53 -1.24 9.70
CA THR A 79 4.86 -2.56 9.79
C THR A 79 4.25 -3.00 8.46
N VAL A 80 4.62 -2.35 7.35
CA VAL A 80 4.19 -2.81 6.02
C VAL A 80 4.59 -4.26 5.88
N THR A 81 3.60 -5.09 5.58
CA THR A 81 3.73 -6.55 5.57
C THR A 81 3.36 -7.05 4.19
N SER A 82 4.04 -8.10 3.75
CA SER A 82 3.81 -8.76 2.47
C SER A 82 3.73 -10.26 2.68
N PHE A 83 2.85 -10.92 1.92
CA PHE A 83 2.61 -12.36 1.99
C PHE A 83 2.77 -13.01 0.63
N ALA A 84 3.24 -14.26 0.66
CA ALA A 84 3.15 -15.23 -0.42
C ALA A 84 2.51 -16.50 0.14
N VAL A 85 1.68 -17.16 -0.67
CA VAL A 85 1.13 -18.47 -0.33
C VAL A 85 1.84 -19.50 -1.18
N LEU A 86 2.63 -20.34 -0.53
CA LEU A 86 3.44 -21.38 -1.15
C LEU A 86 2.79 -22.75 -0.95
N GLN A 87 3.08 -23.67 -1.85
CA GLN A 87 2.63 -25.06 -1.79
C GLN A 87 3.85 -25.97 -1.87
N THR A 88 4.59 -26.03 -0.76
CA THR A 88 5.79 -26.86 -0.55
C THR A 88 5.40 -28.17 0.15
N GLY A 89 4.49 -28.93 -0.46
CA GLY A 89 3.86 -30.12 0.12
C GLY A 89 2.57 -29.83 0.90
N SER A 90 2.61 -28.89 1.85
CA SER A 90 1.42 -28.29 2.47
C SER A 90 1.36 -26.78 2.21
N ILE A 91 0.25 -26.14 2.57
CA ILE A 91 0.10 -24.69 2.42
C ILE A 91 1.04 -23.97 3.41
N GLU A 92 1.87 -23.09 2.88
CA GLU A 92 2.72 -22.21 3.67
C GLU A 92 2.38 -20.74 3.39
N TYR A 93 2.00 -20.04 4.44
CA TYR A 93 1.89 -18.59 4.45
C TYR A 93 3.21 -17.99 4.87
N ARG A 94 4.03 -17.61 3.89
CA ARG A 94 5.29 -16.93 4.16
C ARG A 94 5.09 -15.42 4.12
N PHE A 95 5.61 -14.71 5.12
CA PHE A 95 5.51 -13.26 5.17
C PHE A 95 6.79 -12.57 5.59
N ALA A 96 6.98 -11.36 5.08
CA ALA A 96 7.97 -10.42 5.57
C ALA A 96 7.25 -9.17 6.07
N SER A 97 7.79 -8.54 7.11
CA SER A 97 7.34 -7.24 7.58
C SER A 97 8.52 -6.29 7.62
N ASN A 98 8.29 -5.02 7.35
CA ASN A 98 9.31 -4.01 7.64
C ASN A 98 9.56 -3.99 9.16
N ARG A 99 10.80 -3.66 9.58
CA ARG A 99 11.20 -3.19 10.92
C ARG A 99 10.57 -3.88 12.16
N ARG A 100 10.08 -5.12 12.04
CA ARG A 100 9.68 -5.94 13.19
C ARG A 100 10.87 -6.75 13.68
N ASP A 101 11.06 -6.80 14.99
CA ASP A 101 11.98 -7.75 15.60
C ASP A 101 11.40 -9.17 15.58
N ASP A 102 12.23 -10.16 15.91
CA ASP A 102 11.88 -11.58 15.83
C ASP A 102 10.70 -11.93 16.74
N HIS A 103 10.60 -11.28 17.92
CA HIS A 103 9.47 -11.45 18.82
C HIS A 103 8.16 -10.94 18.19
N SER A 104 8.19 -9.73 17.64
CA SER A 104 7.04 -9.12 16.97
C SER A 104 6.64 -9.88 15.71
N LEU A 105 7.59 -10.49 15.01
CA LEU A 105 7.32 -11.39 13.88
C LEU A 105 6.64 -12.67 14.36
N ALA A 106 7.15 -13.31 15.42
CA ALA A 106 6.53 -14.51 15.99
C ALA A 106 5.11 -14.25 16.51
N ASP A 107 4.86 -13.10 17.14
CA ASP A 107 3.53 -12.69 17.56
C ASP A 107 2.59 -12.46 16.37
N THR A 108 3.09 -11.88 15.29
CA THR A 108 2.34 -11.69 14.04
C THR A 108 2.00 -13.04 13.40
N ALA A 109 2.95 -13.98 13.37
CA ALA A 109 2.72 -15.32 12.86
C ALA A 109 1.62 -16.03 13.67
N ARG A 110 1.72 -16.00 15.02
CA ARG A 110 0.70 -16.58 15.92
C ARG A 110 -0.67 -15.94 15.71
N TYR A 111 -0.73 -14.63 15.56
CA TYR A 111 -1.95 -13.89 15.27
C TYR A 111 -2.60 -14.37 13.96
N VAL A 112 -1.83 -14.48 12.87
CA VAL A 112 -2.33 -14.96 11.59
C VAL A 112 -2.79 -16.40 11.66
N THR A 113 -2.02 -17.28 12.34
CA THR A 113 -2.40 -18.67 12.58
C THR A 113 -3.77 -18.76 13.26
N ARG A 114 -4.02 -18.01 14.34
CA ARG A 114 -5.32 -18.04 15.04
C ARG A 114 -6.49 -17.63 14.15
N ILE A 115 -6.30 -16.61 13.29
CA ILE A 115 -7.35 -16.17 12.36
C ILE A 115 -7.66 -17.28 11.35
N LEU A 116 -6.63 -17.88 10.76
CA LEU A 116 -6.77 -18.96 9.79
C LEU A 116 -7.38 -20.22 10.43
N ASP A 117 -6.93 -20.61 11.63
CA ASP A 117 -7.48 -21.74 12.39
C ASP A 117 -8.95 -21.52 12.75
N THR A 118 -9.32 -20.31 13.20
CA THR A 118 -10.71 -19.97 13.53
C THR A 118 -11.63 -20.14 12.33
N LEU A 119 -11.15 -19.80 11.13
CA LEU A 119 -11.89 -19.98 9.87
C LEU A 119 -11.85 -21.42 9.37
N GLY A 120 -10.74 -22.14 9.57
CA GLY A 120 -10.58 -23.54 9.20
C GLY A 120 -11.50 -24.47 9.97
N GLN A 121 -11.60 -24.25 11.29
CA GLN A 121 -12.39 -25.06 12.24
C GLN A 121 -13.90 -24.75 12.23
N ALA A 122 -14.31 -23.65 11.61
CA ALA A 122 -15.73 -23.28 11.52
C ALA A 122 -16.49 -24.22 10.58
N SER A 123 -17.75 -24.50 10.89
CA SER A 123 -18.62 -25.28 10.00
C SER A 123 -18.96 -24.49 8.72
N ASP A 124 -19.25 -25.19 7.63
CA ASP A 124 -19.71 -24.55 6.38
C ASP A 124 -20.98 -23.70 6.59
N HIS A 125 -21.82 -24.08 7.55
CA HIS A 125 -22.99 -23.30 7.95
C HIS A 125 -22.58 -21.96 8.58
N ASP A 126 -21.65 -21.97 9.53
CA ASP A 126 -21.16 -20.75 10.20
C ASP A 126 -20.45 -19.82 9.23
N ILE A 127 -19.63 -20.37 8.32
CA ILE A 127 -18.96 -19.60 7.26
C ILE A 127 -20.00 -18.95 6.34
N THR A 128 -20.99 -19.70 5.87
CA THR A 128 -22.04 -19.19 4.98
C THR A 128 -22.86 -18.09 5.67
N LEU A 129 -23.22 -18.30 6.94
CA LEU A 129 -23.95 -17.32 7.74
C LEU A 129 -23.13 -16.03 7.92
N ALA A 130 -21.87 -16.15 8.33
CA ALA A 130 -20.97 -15.03 8.54
C ALA A 130 -20.66 -14.25 7.25
N ASN A 131 -20.64 -14.93 6.11
CA ASN A 131 -20.44 -14.28 4.81
C ASN A 131 -21.63 -13.38 4.43
N ARG A 132 -22.84 -13.72 4.90
CA ARG A 132 -24.07 -12.94 4.66
C ARG A 132 -24.36 -11.90 5.73
N ARG A 133 -23.89 -12.12 6.96
CA ARG A 133 -24.29 -11.36 8.16
C ARG A 133 -23.08 -10.92 8.98
N GLU A 134 -22.86 -9.61 9.03
CA GLU A 134 -21.79 -8.97 9.83
C GLU A 134 -22.04 -9.07 11.35
N ASP A 135 -23.26 -9.39 11.77
CA ASP A 135 -23.62 -9.64 13.17
C ASP A 135 -23.49 -11.12 13.57
N ALA A 136 -23.13 -12.01 12.64
CA ALA A 136 -22.87 -13.41 12.96
C ALA A 136 -21.71 -13.56 13.96
N ARG A 137 -21.79 -14.58 14.82
CA ARG A 137 -20.79 -14.84 15.87
C ARG A 137 -19.38 -15.01 15.29
N LEU A 138 -19.23 -15.79 14.23
CA LEU A 138 -17.93 -16.03 13.60
C LEU A 138 -17.36 -14.74 13.00
N PHE A 139 -18.17 -13.95 12.28
CA PHE A 139 -17.77 -12.65 11.77
C PHE A 139 -17.26 -11.74 12.90
N SER A 140 -18.04 -11.64 13.98
CA SER A 140 -17.69 -10.83 15.16
C SER A 140 -16.42 -11.31 15.85
N THR A 141 -16.18 -12.62 15.90
CA THR A 141 -14.96 -13.20 16.50
C THR A 141 -13.73 -12.78 15.71
N VAL A 142 -13.76 -13.02 14.39
CA VAL A 142 -12.64 -12.72 13.49
C VAL A 142 -12.37 -11.20 13.41
N ILE A 143 -13.41 -10.38 13.23
CA ILE A 143 -13.23 -8.92 13.13
C ILE A 143 -12.66 -8.34 14.42
N ARG A 144 -13.12 -8.78 15.61
CA ARG A 144 -12.62 -8.25 16.88
C ARG A 144 -11.17 -8.58 17.10
N GLU A 145 -10.73 -9.79 16.74
CA GLU A 145 -9.32 -10.16 16.84
C GLU A 145 -8.45 -9.29 15.91
N ILE A 146 -8.93 -9.02 14.68
CA ILE A 146 -8.25 -8.10 13.76
C ILE A 146 -8.19 -6.67 14.33
N LEU A 147 -9.29 -6.16 14.88
CA LEU A 147 -9.36 -4.81 15.41
C LEU A 147 -8.49 -4.62 16.66
N ALA A 148 -8.44 -5.62 17.54
CA ALA A 148 -7.55 -5.61 18.70
C ALA A 148 -6.07 -5.53 18.29
N PHE A 149 -5.63 -6.39 17.37
CA PHE A 149 -4.25 -6.39 16.88
C PHE A 149 -3.85 -5.05 16.21
N ASN A 150 -4.81 -4.40 15.56
CA ASN A 150 -4.59 -3.14 14.84
C ASN A 150 -4.92 -1.88 15.66
N ARG A 151 -5.11 -2.00 16.98
CA ARG A 151 -5.42 -0.86 17.87
C ARG A 151 -4.53 0.36 17.61
N PRO A 152 -3.18 0.27 17.58
CA PRO A 152 -2.34 1.46 17.40
C PRO A 152 -2.64 2.24 16.11
N ARG A 153 -2.82 1.53 15.00
CA ARG A 153 -3.17 2.12 13.70
C ARG A 153 -4.60 2.65 13.66
N LEU A 154 -5.56 1.91 14.21
CA LEU A 154 -6.96 2.31 14.26
C LEU A 154 -7.14 3.56 15.12
N THR A 155 -6.50 3.63 16.29
CA THR A 155 -6.48 4.81 17.14
C THR A 155 -5.95 6.03 16.39
N HIS A 156 -4.89 5.89 15.58
CA HIS A 156 -4.42 7.00 14.75
C HIS A 156 -5.49 7.48 13.75
N TYR A 157 -6.06 6.56 12.97
CA TYR A 157 -7.11 6.91 12.01
C TYR A 157 -8.32 7.57 12.68
N ILE A 158 -8.70 7.11 13.87
CA ILE A 158 -9.87 7.65 14.56
C ILE A 158 -9.56 9.00 15.21
N ALA A 159 -8.49 9.07 16.01
CA ALA A 159 -8.17 10.26 16.82
C ALA A 159 -7.54 11.39 16.00
N SER A 160 -6.69 11.06 15.02
CA SER A 160 -5.91 12.06 14.27
C SER A 160 -6.53 12.42 12.93
N GLU A 161 -7.26 11.51 12.29
CA GLU A 161 -7.86 11.76 10.96
C GLU A 161 -9.39 11.91 11.05
N LEU A 162 -10.11 10.96 11.63
CA LEU A 162 -11.57 10.95 11.55
C LEU A 162 -12.23 12.02 12.43
N VAL A 163 -11.99 11.99 13.75
CA VAL A 163 -12.70 12.85 14.72
C VAL A 163 -12.50 14.35 14.46
N PRO A 164 -11.26 14.86 14.24
CA PRO A 164 -11.06 16.29 13.99
C PRO A 164 -11.71 16.77 12.69
N ASN A 165 -11.66 15.95 11.65
CA ASN A 165 -12.26 16.28 10.36
C ASN A 165 -13.79 16.23 10.41
N LEU A 166 -14.37 15.27 11.13
CA LEU A 166 -15.82 15.22 11.38
C LEU A 166 -16.32 16.49 12.05
N GLU A 167 -15.61 17.01 13.06
CA GLU A 167 -16.00 18.23 13.76
C GLU A 167 -16.10 19.43 12.82
N PHE A 168 -15.11 19.61 11.95
CA PHE A 168 -15.15 20.66 10.92
C PHE A 168 -16.35 20.51 10.00
N CYS A 169 -16.55 19.32 9.43
CA CYS A 169 -17.63 19.08 8.46
C CYS A 169 -19.03 19.22 9.09
N ILE A 170 -19.19 18.85 10.35
CA ILE A 170 -20.42 19.06 11.12
C ILE A 170 -20.72 20.55 11.26
N ASN A 171 -19.72 21.37 11.59
CA ASN A 171 -19.88 22.82 11.71
C ASN A 171 -20.26 23.47 10.37
N VAL A 172 -19.63 23.04 9.27
CA VAL A 172 -19.98 23.51 7.93
C VAL A 172 -21.43 23.18 7.56
N CYS A 173 -21.89 21.95 7.83
CA CYS A 173 -23.29 21.59 7.58
C CYS A 173 -24.25 22.44 8.42
N ALA A 174 -23.92 22.68 9.69
CA ALA A 174 -24.75 23.50 10.58
C ALA A 174 -24.85 24.97 10.12
N GLU A 175 -23.78 25.51 9.54
CA GLU A 175 -23.76 26.89 8.99
C GLU A 175 -24.57 27.04 7.70
N LEU A 176 -24.53 26.03 6.80
CA LEU A 176 -25.27 26.07 5.53
C LEU A 176 -26.78 25.88 5.71
N GLY A 177 -27.18 24.99 6.63
CA GLY A 177 -28.55 24.90 7.14
C GLY A 177 -29.64 24.46 6.14
N SER A 178 -29.30 23.94 4.96
CA SER A 178 -30.30 23.33 4.07
C SER A 178 -30.82 21.99 4.64
N ASP A 179 -31.99 21.53 4.17
CA ASP A 179 -32.54 20.23 4.61
C ASP A 179 -31.55 19.05 4.39
N GLU A 180 -30.78 19.11 3.29
CA GLU A 180 -29.75 18.12 2.98
C GLU A 180 -28.57 18.20 3.96
N ASP A 181 -28.16 19.42 4.33
CA ASP A 181 -27.06 19.67 5.28
C ASP A 181 -27.44 19.25 6.70
N VAL A 182 -28.67 19.54 7.15
CA VAL A 182 -29.18 19.11 8.48
C VAL A 182 -29.23 17.58 8.57
N ALA A 183 -29.67 16.92 7.50
CA ALA A 183 -29.62 15.47 7.42
C ALA A 183 -28.18 14.95 7.48
N MET A 184 -27.25 15.58 6.75
CA MET A 184 -25.85 15.19 6.76
C MET A 184 -25.20 15.39 8.13
N GLU A 185 -25.42 16.53 8.77
CA GLU A 185 -24.95 16.86 10.13
C GLU A 185 -25.37 15.76 11.12
N THR A 186 -26.64 15.36 11.08
CA THR A 186 -27.18 14.30 11.94
C THR A 186 -26.44 12.97 11.74
N ASN A 187 -26.17 12.59 10.48
CA ASN A 187 -25.43 11.37 10.17
C ASN A 187 -23.97 11.46 10.63
N LEU A 188 -23.31 12.61 10.42
CA LEU A 188 -21.92 12.83 10.85
C LEU A 188 -21.79 12.82 12.39
N ARG A 189 -22.70 13.47 13.12
CA ARG A 189 -22.74 13.43 14.59
C ARG A 189 -22.91 12.02 15.14
N SER A 190 -23.75 11.20 14.48
CA SER A 190 -23.91 9.79 14.84
C SER A 190 -22.60 9.00 14.69
N ILE A 191 -21.79 9.29 13.68
CA ILE A 191 -20.47 8.67 13.50
C ILE A 191 -19.49 9.22 14.55
N GLN A 192 -19.47 10.53 14.75
CA GLN A 192 -18.58 11.22 15.69
C GLN A 192 -18.76 10.69 17.13
N SER A 193 -19.99 10.54 17.60
CA SER A 193 -20.28 10.05 18.95
C SER A 193 -19.71 8.65 19.20
N VAL A 194 -19.90 7.73 18.25
CA VAL A 194 -19.37 6.36 18.40
C VAL A 194 -17.85 6.34 18.22
N ALA A 195 -17.30 7.18 17.34
CA ALA A 195 -15.86 7.31 17.16
C ALA A 195 -15.16 7.81 18.43
N GLN A 196 -15.72 8.83 19.09
CA GLN A 196 -15.20 9.35 20.36
C GLN A 196 -15.24 8.30 21.47
N ALA A 197 -16.29 7.46 21.52
CA ALA A 197 -16.37 6.38 22.51
C ALA A 197 -15.23 5.35 22.37
N THR A 198 -14.65 5.17 21.18
CA THR A 198 -13.49 4.28 20.97
C THR A 198 -12.19 4.83 21.54
N LEU A 199 -12.15 6.12 21.92
CA LEU A 199 -10.96 6.82 22.39
C LEU A 199 -10.90 6.94 23.92
N ALA A 200 -11.80 6.27 24.64
CA ALA A 200 -11.74 6.22 26.11
C ALA A 200 -10.41 5.60 26.59
N GLU A 201 -9.80 6.22 27.59
CA GLU A 201 -8.42 5.92 28.03
C GLU A 201 -8.30 4.52 28.67
N ASP A 202 -9.37 4.01 29.25
CA ASP A 202 -9.43 2.79 30.07
C ASP A 202 -9.90 1.54 29.30
N LEU A 203 -10.08 1.62 27.98
CA LEU A 203 -10.54 0.49 27.19
C LEU A 203 -9.48 -0.61 27.08
N THR A 204 -9.82 -1.81 27.56
CA THR A 204 -9.08 -3.04 27.27
C THR A 204 -9.10 -3.34 25.76
N ASP A 205 -8.19 -4.19 25.27
CA ASP A 205 -8.16 -4.56 23.84
C ASP A 205 -9.49 -5.18 23.34
N PRO A 206 -10.15 -6.09 24.09
CA PRO A 206 -11.49 -6.57 23.74
C PRO A 206 -12.55 -5.46 23.68
N ASP A 207 -12.56 -4.54 24.66
CA ASP A 207 -13.54 -3.46 24.73
C ASP A 207 -13.34 -2.46 23.59
N PHE A 208 -12.08 -2.12 23.30
CA PHE A 208 -11.71 -1.32 22.14
C PHE A 208 -12.18 -1.97 20.84
N ALA A 209 -11.91 -3.27 20.65
CA ALA A 209 -12.32 -4.00 19.45
C ALA A 209 -13.86 -4.02 19.29
N MET A 210 -14.61 -4.17 20.38
CA MET A 210 -16.08 -4.08 20.36
C MET A 210 -16.57 -2.68 19.99
N ALA A 211 -15.98 -1.64 20.60
CA ALA A 211 -16.33 -0.25 20.31
C ALA A 211 -16.05 0.12 18.85
N VAL A 212 -14.90 -0.29 18.31
CA VAL A 212 -14.56 -0.08 16.89
C VAL A 212 -15.45 -0.91 15.98
N GLN A 213 -15.81 -2.16 16.33
CA GLN A 213 -16.78 -2.93 15.53
C GLN A 213 -18.12 -2.19 15.44
N ASN A 214 -18.61 -1.60 16.54
CA ASN A 214 -19.81 -0.78 16.55
C ASN A 214 -19.66 0.46 15.65
N LEU A 215 -18.51 1.14 15.71
CA LEU A 215 -18.20 2.25 14.78
C LEU A 215 -18.29 1.80 13.32
N LEU A 216 -17.70 0.67 12.96
CA LEU A 216 -17.74 0.12 11.60
C LEU A 216 -19.17 -0.22 11.17
N GLN A 217 -20.00 -0.74 12.07
CA GLN A 217 -21.41 -1.03 11.79
C GLN A 217 -22.21 0.26 11.55
N VAL A 218 -22.01 1.30 12.37
CA VAL A 218 -22.67 2.61 12.18
C VAL A 218 -22.25 3.23 10.85
N ILE A 219 -20.94 3.27 10.56
CA ILE A 219 -20.41 3.72 9.26
C ILE A 219 -21.11 2.97 8.13
N SER A 220 -21.10 1.63 8.16
CA SER A 220 -21.70 0.80 7.11
C SER A 220 -23.20 1.06 6.93
N GLN A 221 -23.94 1.24 8.03
CA GLN A 221 -25.36 1.60 7.99
C GLN A 221 -25.60 2.98 7.36
N ARG A 222 -24.73 3.97 7.60
CA ARG A 222 -24.84 5.30 6.98
C ARG A 222 -24.52 5.26 5.50
N PHE A 223 -23.49 4.53 5.07
CA PHE A 223 -23.15 4.40 3.65
C PHE A 223 -24.19 3.67 2.80
N ARG A 224 -25.04 2.82 3.42
CA ARG A 224 -26.20 2.24 2.72
C ARG A 224 -27.27 3.27 2.36
N ARG A 225 -27.22 4.48 2.93
CA ARG A 225 -28.15 5.56 2.60
C ARG A 225 -27.59 6.35 1.43
N GLN A 226 -28.29 6.31 0.30
CA GLN A 226 -27.89 6.97 -0.94
C GLN A 226 -27.61 8.47 -0.74
N ILE A 227 -28.45 9.16 0.05
CA ILE A 227 -28.28 10.58 0.38
C ILE A 227 -26.91 10.87 1.02
N PHE A 228 -26.51 10.08 2.01
CA PHE A 228 -25.23 10.28 2.72
C PHE A 228 -24.04 10.09 1.77
N LYS A 229 -24.13 9.05 0.94
CA LYS A 229 -23.10 8.69 -0.03
C LYS A 229 -22.94 9.75 -1.11
N ASP A 230 -24.04 10.21 -1.70
CA ASP A 230 -24.03 11.18 -2.79
C ASP A 230 -23.55 12.55 -2.30
N TYR A 231 -23.99 12.96 -1.10
CA TYR A 231 -23.51 14.18 -0.46
C TYR A 231 -21.99 14.15 -0.28
N LEU A 232 -21.47 13.09 0.35
CA LEU A 232 -20.03 12.97 0.61
C LEU A 232 -19.22 12.88 -0.70
N SER A 233 -19.75 12.20 -1.72
CA SER A 233 -19.12 12.11 -3.04
C SER A 233 -19.07 13.47 -3.75
N ARG A 234 -20.15 14.25 -3.65
CA ARG A 234 -20.20 15.61 -4.20
C ARG A 234 -19.23 16.55 -3.49
N LYS A 235 -19.20 16.53 -2.16
CA LYS A 235 -18.26 17.35 -1.36
C LYS A 235 -16.80 16.98 -1.58
N THR A 236 -16.48 15.70 -1.69
CA THR A 236 -15.11 15.26 -2.00
C THR A 236 -14.68 15.65 -3.42
N ARG A 237 -15.61 15.76 -4.37
CA ARG A 237 -15.32 16.32 -5.71
C ARG A 237 -15.06 17.82 -5.65
N GLU A 238 -15.92 18.58 -4.96
CA GLU A 238 -15.74 20.02 -4.73
C GLU A 238 -14.35 20.29 -4.10
N ASP A 239 -13.95 19.51 -3.10
CA ASP A 239 -12.62 19.60 -2.44
C ASP A 239 -11.44 19.42 -3.38
N ARG A 240 -11.59 18.60 -4.43
CA ARG A 240 -10.52 18.33 -5.40
C ARG A 240 -10.38 19.47 -6.41
N GLU A 241 -11.43 20.25 -6.62
CA GLU A 241 -11.48 21.36 -7.58
C GLU A 241 -11.07 22.69 -6.93
N ILE A 242 -11.30 22.86 -5.64
CA ILE A 242 -11.02 24.10 -4.90
C ILE A 242 -9.54 24.16 -4.46
N SER A 243 -8.91 25.34 -4.58
CA SER A 243 -7.51 25.54 -4.17
C SER A 243 -7.28 25.44 -2.65
N THR A 244 -8.30 25.73 -1.84
CA THR A 244 -8.33 25.49 -0.40
C THR A 244 -8.80 24.07 -0.10
N LYS A 245 -7.89 23.25 0.46
CA LYS A 245 -8.21 21.91 0.92
C LYS A 245 -9.23 21.98 2.05
N THR A 246 -10.38 21.34 1.87
CA THR A 246 -11.28 21.06 2.99
C THR A 246 -11.16 19.58 3.39
N PRO A 247 -11.67 19.18 4.57
CA PRO A 247 -11.41 17.86 5.13
C PRO A 247 -12.39 16.78 4.68
N TRP A 248 -13.29 17.03 3.71
CA TRP A 248 -14.22 15.98 3.23
C TRP A 248 -13.46 14.80 2.61
N THR A 249 -12.41 15.09 1.85
CA THR A 249 -11.51 14.06 1.29
C THR A 249 -10.84 13.22 2.36
N GLU A 250 -10.45 13.81 3.49
CA GLU A 250 -9.82 13.12 4.61
C GLU A 250 -10.82 12.25 5.40
N ILE A 251 -12.06 12.73 5.62
CA ILE A 251 -13.13 11.90 6.21
C ILE A 251 -13.37 10.67 5.34
N TYR A 252 -13.53 10.88 4.03
CA TYR A 252 -13.78 9.79 3.10
C TYR A 252 -12.62 8.78 3.11
N HIS A 253 -11.37 9.27 3.14
CA HIS A 253 -10.19 8.43 3.28
C HIS A 253 -10.23 7.61 4.58
N ALA A 254 -10.35 8.27 5.73
CA ALA A 254 -10.33 7.62 7.04
C ALA A 254 -11.43 6.56 7.17
N ILE A 255 -12.64 6.88 6.71
CA ILE A 255 -13.76 5.93 6.67
C ILE A 255 -13.45 4.74 5.76
N GLY A 256 -12.94 4.97 4.55
CA GLY A 256 -12.57 3.90 3.62
C GLY A 256 -11.53 2.96 4.24
N ARG A 257 -10.56 3.51 4.98
CA ARG A 257 -9.56 2.74 5.74
C ARG A 257 -10.18 1.91 6.85
N LEU A 258 -11.10 2.47 7.62
CA LEU A 258 -11.78 1.76 8.69
C LEU A 258 -12.66 0.63 8.13
N HIS A 259 -13.48 0.92 7.12
CA HIS A 259 -14.38 -0.06 6.51
C HIS A 259 -13.62 -1.21 5.81
N SER A 260 -12.38 -0.98 5.39
CA SER A 260 -11.55 -1.98 4.72
C SER A 260 -11.26 -3.24 5.57
N TYR A 261 -11.37 -3.16 6.91
CA TYR A 261 -11.25 -4.31 7.82
C TYR A 261 -12.49 -5.21 7.77
N THR A 262 -13.69 -4.63 7.67
CA THR A 262 -14.93 -5.40 7.40
C THR A 262 -14.81 -6.17 6.08
N ILE A 263 -14.27 -5.51 5.05
CA ILE A 263 -14.05 -6.15 3.74
C ILE A 263 -13.02 -7.29 3.86
N ALA A 264 -11.96 -7.13 4.66
CA ALA A 264 -10.96 -8.18 4.87
C ALA A 264 -11.63 -9.48 5.37
N VAL A 265 -12.50 -9.39 6.37
CA VAL A 265 -13.22 -10.57 6.91
C VAL A 265 -14.12 -11.21 5.86
N LYS A 266 -14.86 -10.43 5.08
CA LYS A 266 -15.68 -10.96 3.97
C LYS A 266 -14.83 -11.70 2.94
N VAL A 267 -13.68 -11.14 2.58
CA VAL A 267 -12.73 -11.79 1.65
C VAL A 267 -12.22 -13.11 2.24
N PHE A 268 -11.89 -13.16 3.54
CA PHE A 268 -11.45 -14.40 4.18
C PHE A 268 -12.54 -15.47 4.17
N LEU A 269 -13.79 -15.11 4.51
CA LEU A 269 -14.94 -16.04 4.49
C LEU A 269 -15.22 -16.55 3.07
N ALA A 270 -15.22 -15.68 2.08
CA ALA A 270 -15.42 -16.07 0.68
C ALA A 270 -14.27 -16.93 0.14
N THR A 271 -13.03 -16.65 0.57
CA THR A 271 -11.86 -17.48 0.22
C THR A 271 -11.98 -18.85 0.87
N ARG A 272 -12.39 -18.94 2.13
CA ARG A 272 -12.62 -20.21 2.85
C ARG A 272 -13.71 -21.08 2.22
N LEU A 273 -14.75 -20.47 1.65
CA LEU A 273 -15.77 -21.19 0.86
C LEU A 273 -15.22 -21.72 -0.46
N LYS A 274 -14.27 -21.00 -1.07
CA LYS A 274 -13.78 -21.29 -2.41
C LYS A 274 -12.60 -22.27 -2.42
N TRP A 275 -11.71 -22.14 -1.45
CA TRP A 275 -10.53 -22.97 -1.24
C TRP A 275 -10.40 -23.32 0.25
N PRO A 276 -11.19 -24.29 0.74
CA PRO A 276 -11.06 -24.82 2.10
C PRO A 276 -9.62 -25.21 2.46
N GLU A 277 -8.89 -25.77 1.49
CA GLU A 277 -7.51 -26.24 1.65
C GLU A 277 -6.52 -25.16 2.07
N LEU A 278 -6.83 -23.88 1.83
CA LEU A 278 -6.02 -22.76 2.31
C LEU A 278 -6.05 -22.61 3.84
N PHE A 279 -7.01 -23.23 4.52
CA PHE A 279 -7.25 -23.11 5.95
C PHE A 279 -7.07 -24.43 6.71
N GLU A 280 -6.50 -25.44 6.05
CA GLU A 280 -6.29 -26.79 6.56
C GLU A 280 -4.79 -27.13 6.48
N ASP A 281 -4.23 -27.76 7.53
CA ASP A 281 -2.83 -28.22 7.60
C ASP A 281 -1.79 -27.22 7.05
N PHE A 282 -1.98 -25.94 7.36
CA PHE A 282 -1.08 -24.87 6.92
C PHE A 282 0.00 -24.57 7.96
N ARG A 283 1.04 -23.85 7.52
CA ARG A 283 2.02 -23.22 8.40
C ARG A 283 2.17 -21.74 8.08
N VAL A 284 2.51 -20.94 9.09
CA VAL A 284 2.79 -19.51 8.93
C VAL A 284 4.25 -19.28 9.29
N VAL A 285 5.03 -18.78 8.32
CA VAL A 285 6.48 -18.63 8.43
C VAL A 285 6.85 -17.16 8.22
N SER A 286 7.58 -16.60 9.17
CA SER A 286 8.09 -15.23 9.08
C SER A 286 9.50 -15.19 8.52
N VAL A 287 9.76 -14.25 7.62
CA VAL A 287 11.09 -13.85 7.16
C VAL A 287 11.58 -12.70 8.02
N ALA A 288 12.85 -12.77 8.45
CA ALA A 288 13.48 -11.72 9.24
C ALA A 288 13.42 -10.35 8.54
N SER A 289 13.10 -9.30 9.30
CA SER A 289 13.07 -7.94 8.76
C SER A 289 14.46 -7.50 8.30
N SER A 290 14.52 -6.74 7.20
CA SER A 290 15.79 -6.17 6.75
C SER A 290 16.36 -5.18 7.76
N LYS A 291 17.67 -5.26 7.98
CA LYS A 291 18.39 -4.31 8.82
C LYS A 291 18.64 -3.01 8.03
N PRO A 292 18.46 -1.82 8.65
CA PRO A 292 18.80 -0.55 8.03
C PRO A 292 20.27 -0.52 7.64
N ALA A 293 20.55 -0.09 6.40
CA ALA A 293 21.90 0.12 5.92
C ALA A 293 22.48 1.45 6.40
N ASP A 294 23.80 1.55 6.30
CA ASP A 294 24.53 2.80 6.45
C ASP A 294 23.99 3.86 5.49
N THR A 295 24.07 5.12 5.92
CA THR A 295 23.63 6.25 5.11
C THR A 295 24.43 6.32 3.82
N PRO A 296 23.77 6.23 2.64
CA PRO A 296 24.46 6.38 1.37
C PRO A 296 25.06 7.78 1.24
N TRP A 297 26.29 7.84 0.72
CA TRP A 297 26.88 9.11 0.36
C TRP A 297 26.20 9.70 -0.87
N VAL A 298 25.70 10.94 -0.75
CA VAL A 298 25.16 11.73 -1.85
C VAL A 298 25.66 13.16 -1.75
N ARG A 299 25.78 13.86 -2.88
CA ARG A 299 26.05 15.30 -2.88
C ARG A 299 24.87 16.05 -2.26
N LYS A 300 25.19 17.15 -1.58
CA LYS A 300 24.22 18.00 -0.88
C LYS A 300 23.63 19.12 -1.76
N GLN A 301 24.15 19.26 -2.98
CA GLN A 301 23.74 20.28 -3.93
C GLN A 301 23.18 19.60 -5.18
N SER A 302 22.02 20.07 -5.63
CA SER A 302 21.30 19.59 -6.82
C SER A 302 22.09 19.83 -8.10
N SER A 303 22.74 20.99 -8.25
CA SER A 303 23.48 21.36 -9.45
C SER A 303 24.59 20.36 -9.83
N PRO A 304 25.54 19.99 -8.94
CA PRO A 304 26.50 18.92 -9.22
C PRO A 304 25.88 17.55 -9.52
N ILE A 305 24.72 17.23 -8.92
CA ILE A 305 24.00 15.98 -9.19
C ILE A 305 23.49 15.99 -10.63
N VAL A 306 22.74 17.02 -11.04
CA VAL A 306 22.20 17.14 -12.40
C VAL A 306 23.32 17.12 -13.45
N LYS A 307 24.41 17.88 -13.23
CA LYS A 307 25.57 17.87 -14.14
C LYS A 307 26.18 16.47 -14.30
N SER A 308 26.31 15.71 -13.20
CA SER A 308 26.98 14.41 -13.26
C SER A 308 26.07 13.24 -13.66
N GLN A 309 24.78 13.32 -13.35
CA GLN A 309 23.84 12.22 -13.60
C GLN A 309 23.08 12.35 -14.91
N LEU A 310 22.93 13.57 -15.44
CA LEU A 310 22.11 13.91 -16.60
C LEU A 310 22.91 14.70 -17.65
N SER A 311 24.24 14.57 -17.67
CA SER A 311 25.15 15.31 -18.57
C SER A 311 24.80 15.20 -20.05
N ASN A 312 24.25 14.07 -20.46
CA ASN A 312 24.04 13.73 -21.86
C ASN A 312 22.67 14.20 -22.39
N ASP A 313 21.81 14.77 -21.53
CA ASP A 313 20.51 15.33 -21.94
C ASP A 313 20.61 16.87 -21.95
N ASN A 314 21.00 17.44 -23.10
CA ASN A 314 21.13 18.89 -23.28
C ASN A 314 19.82 19.63 -22.93
N SER A 315 18.67 19.03 -23.23
CA SER A 315 17.37 19.65 -22.92
C SER A 315 17.13 19.77 -21.40
N VAL A 316 17.61 18.80 -20.62
CA VAL A 316 17.60 18.88 -19.14
C VAL A 316 18.63 19.90 -18.65
N GLN A 317 19.82 19.92 -19.25
CA GLN A 317 20.85 20.91 -18.89
C GLN A 317 20.35 22.34 -19.14
N ASP A 318 19.70 22.63 -20.25
CA ASP A 318 19.15 23.95 -20.55
C ASP A 318 17.98 24.31 -19.63
N ALA A 319 17.10 23.34 -19.34
CA ALA A 319 15.97 23.52 -18.43
C ALA A 319 16.43 23.84 -17.00
N PHE A 320 17.57 23.29 -16.55
CA PHE A 320 18.08 23.47 -15.20
C PHE A 320 19.13 24.59 -15.08
N PHE A 321 20.04 24.73 -16.05
CA PHE A 321 21.21 25.63 -16.03
C PHE A 321 21.22 26.74 -17.09
N GLY A 322 20.33 26.71 -18.08
CA GLY A 322 20.21 27.82 -19.04
C GLY A 322 19.87 29.14 -18.32
N GLU A 323 19.60 30.22 -19.07
CA GLU A 323 19.46 31.59 -18.51
C GLU A 323 18.81 31.64 -17.11
N PRO A 324 19.49 32.25 -16.11
CA PRO A 324 18.97 32.33 -14.74
C PRO A 324 17.66 33.11 -14.71
N THR A 325 16.59 32.40 -14.35
CA THR A 325 15.29 33.02 -14.04
C THR A 325 15.02 32.89 -12.55
N ALA A 326 14.17 33.76 -12.00
CA ALA A 326 13.77 33.71 -10.58
C ALA A 326 13.27 32.31 -10.17
N TRP A 327 12.53 31.65 -11.06
CA TRP A 327 12.08 30.26 -10.89
C TRP A 327 13.25 29.28 -10.70
N LYS A 328 14.28 29.32 -11.56
CA LYS A 328 15.40 28.38 -11.50
C LYS A 328 16.25 28.60 -10.24
N ILE A 329 16.45 29.86 -9.87
CA ILE A 329 17.16 30.23 -8.63
C ILE A 329 16.42 29.64 -7.43
N HIS A 330 15.12 29.91 -7.32
CA HIS A 330 14.29 29.38 -6.24
C HIS A 330 14.25 27.84 -6.23
N LEU A 331 14.14 27.20 -7.40
CA LEU A 331 14.17 25.74 -7.52
C LEU A 331 15.44 25.16 -6.92
N VAL A 332 16.61 25.68 -7.30
CA VAL A 332 17.91 25.18 -6.83
C VAL A 332 18.04 25.36 -5.32
N GLU A 333 17.68 26.54 -4.79
CA GLU A 333 17.71 26.81 -3.35
C GLU A 333 16.79 25.88 -2.55
N ALA A 334 15.57 25.66 -3.03
CA ALA A 334 14.60 24.77 -2.42
C ALA A 334 15.04 23.31 -2.47
N LEU A 335 15.60 22.85 -3.60
CA LEU A 335 16.13 21.50 -3.76
C LEU A 335 17.32 21.24 -2.84
N ASP A 336 18.29 22.15 -2.80
CA ASP A 336 19.48 22.02 -1.96
C ASP A 336 19.08 21.94 -0.47
N THR A 337 18.10 22.76 -0.06
CA THR A 337 17.55 22.73 1.29
C THR A 337 16.92 21.37 1.63
N GLU A 338 16.06 20.84 0.77
CA GLU A 338 15.41 19.54 1.01
C GLU A 338 16.40 18.36 0.94
N ILE A 339 17.38 18.38 0.01
CA ILE A 339 18.43 17.36 -0.06
C ILE A 339 19.24 17.35 1.24
N VAL A 340 19.66 18.51 1.74
CA VAL A 340 20.40 18.62 3.01
C VAL A 340 19.55 18.10 4.17
N LYS A 341 18.27 18.45 4.22
CA LYS A 341 17.35 18.01 5.28
C LYS A 341 17.21 16.48 5.30
N LYS A 342 17.01 15.85 4.14
CA LYS A 342 16.81 14.39 4.02
C LYS A 342 18.08 13.60 4.26
N THR A 343 19.24 14.16 3.91
CA THR A 343 20.53 13.47 4.07
C THR A 343 21.15 13.62 5.45
N LYS A 344 20.70 14.60 6.25
CA LYS A 344 21.19 14.83 7.62
C LYS A 344 20.67 13.83 8.65
N ARG A 345 19.43 13.35 8.53
CA ARG A 345 18.79 12.44 9.49
C ARG A 345 17.83 11.49 8.79
N GLY A 346 17.84 10.22 9.22
CA GLY A 346 16.86 9.22 8.80
C GLY A 346 17.05 8.69 7.38
N PHE A 347 18.21 8.91 6.77
CA PHE A 347 18.59 8.27 5.50
C PHE A 347 19.28 6.94 5.79
N ASN A 348 18.50 5.94 6.20
CA ASN A 348 18.97 4.59 6.51
C ASN A 348 18.13 3.60 5.71
N PRO A 349 18.54 3.28 4.48
CA PRO A 349 17.74 2.49 3.58
C PRO A 349 17.45 1.08 4.10
N ILE A 350 16.23 0.60 3.85
CA ILE A 350 15.80 -0.77 4.17
C ILE A 350 15.31 -1.46 2.90
N VAL A 351 15.37 -2.80 2.90
CA VAL A 351 14.68 -3.61 1.90
C VAL A 351 13.21 -3.64 2.31
N HIS A 352 12.33 -3.24 1.41
CA HIS A 352 10.89 -3.30 1.67
C HIS A 352 10.40 -4.76 1.71
N ALA A 353 9.36 -5.03 2.51
CA ALA A 353 8.80 -6.36 2.75
C ALA A 353 8.59 -7.19 1.48
N GLU A 354 8.01 -6.62 0.41
CA GLU A 354 7.74 -7.31 -0.86
C GLU A 354 9.04 -7.88 -1.47
N VAL A 355 10.08 -7.03 -1.53
CA VAL A 355 11.38 -7.37 -2.10
C VAL A 355 12.12 -8.35 -1.19
N ASN A 356 12.02 -8.16 0.14
CA ASN A 356 12.65 -9.03 1.12
C ASN A 356 12.08 -10.46 1.08
N LEU A 357 10.75 -10.58 0.98
CA LEU A 357 10.07 -11.86 0.88
C LEU A 357 10.44 -12.61 -0.41
N VAL A 358 10.46 -11.91 -1.54
CA VAL A 358 10.84 -12.54 -2.82
C VAL A 358 12.29 -12.97 -2.80
N ASP A 359 13.20 -12.13 -2.28
CA ASP A 359 14.61 -12.50 -2.18
C ASP A 359 14.83 -13.75 -1.34
N ASP A 360 14.14 -13.87 -0.20
CA ASP A 360 14.16 -15.05 0.67
C ASP A 360 13.71 -16.32 -0.07
N ILE A 361 12.53 -16.28 -0.71
CA ILE A 361 11.98 -17.41 -1.47
C ILE A 361 12.94 -17.81 -2.60
N LEU A 362 13.45 -16.84 -3.37
CA LEU A 362 14.35 -17.14 -4.48
C LEU A 362 15.72 -17.66 -4.00
N ARG A 363 16.17 -17.29 -2.79
CA ARG A 363 17.40 -17.85 -2.20
C ARG A 363 17.19 -19.31 -1.84
N GLU A 364 16.06 -19.65 -1.22
CA GLU A 364 15.73 -21.04 -0.91
C GLU A 364 15.63 -21.91 -2.17
N GLU A 365 15.10 -21.38 -3.29
CA GLU A 365 15.06 -22.10 -4.57
C GLU A 365 16.44 -22.41 -5.18
N ARG A 366 17.47 -21.65 -4.78
CA ARG A 366 18.85 -21.83 -5.27
C ARG A 366 19.69 -22.67 -4.32
N ASP A 367 19.20 -22.95 -3.12
CA ASP A 367 19.95 -23.69 -2.12
C ASP A 367 20.16 -25.14 -2.57
N PRO A 368 21.40 -25.63 -2.72
CA PRO A 368 21.66 -27.02 -3.05
C PRO A 368 21.07 -28.01 -2.01
N ALA A 369 20.87 -27.57 -0.77
CA ALA A 369 20.26 -28.41 0.27
C ALA A 369 18.76 -28.65 0.04
N THR A 370 18.09 -27.79 -0.74
CA THR A 370 16.69 -27.93 -1.14
C THR A 370 16.55 -28.46 -2.58
N GLU A 371 17.65 -28.86 -3.22
CA GLU A 371 17.69 -29.38 -4.59
C GLU A 371 16.72 -30.58 -4.74
N GLY A 372 15.64 -30.38 -5.49
CA GLY A 372 14.56 -31.36 -5.69
C GLY A 372 13.24 -31.04 -4.96
N GLN A 373 13.22 -30.10 -4.01
CA GLN A 373 11.99 -29.55 -3.43
C GLN A 373 11.50 -28.38 -4.28
N MET A 374 10.42 -28.60 -5.04
CA MET A 374 9.87 -27.55 -5.89
C MET A 374 9.03 -26.56 -5.05
N ILE A 375 9.56 -25.36 -4.81
CA ILE A 375 8.82 -24.27 -4.19
C ILE A 375 7.85 -23.69 -5.23
N THR A 376 6.59 -24.08 -5.12
CA THR A 376 5.52 -23.56 -5.98
C THR A 376 4.69 -22.52 -5.24
N PHE A 377 4.21 -21.52 -5.97
CA PHE A 377 3.17 -20.64 -5.45
C PHE A 377 1.81 -21.33 -5.62
N PHE A 378 0.92 -21.10 -4.66
CA PHE A 378 -0.43 -21.64 -4.74
C PHE A 378 -1.10 -21.25 -6.06
N ASN A 379 -1.55 -22.26 -6.80
CA ASN A 379 -2.20 -22.12 -8.11
C ASN A 379 -1.37 -21.34 -9.16
N GLU A 380 -0.04 -21.34 -9.09
CA GLU A 380 0.81 -20.61 -10.06
C GLU A 380 0.58 -21.04 -11.51
N ASN A 381 0.33 -22.33 -11.75
CA ASN A 381 0.04 -22.88 -13.08
C ASN A 381 -1.34 -22.45 -13.60
N VAL A 382 -2.30 -22.22 -12.70
CA VAL A 382 -3.67 -21.79 -13.06
C VAL A 382 -3.73 -20.28 -13.26
N PHE A 383 -3.04 -19.52 -12.42
CA PHE A 383 -3.03 -18.05 -12.46
C PHE A 383 -1.98 -17.46 -13.42
N GLY A 384 -1.04 -18.29 -13.88
CA GLY A 384 0.07 -17.90 -14.76
C GLY A 384 1.05 -16.93 -14.09
N CYS A 385 1.08 -16.88 -12.76
CA CYS A 385 1.92 -15.94 -12.02
C CYS A 385 2.21 -16.42 -10.59
N ARG A 386 3.29 -15.89 -10.03
CA ARG A 386 3.70 -16.07 -8.64
C ARG A 386 3.35 -14.79 -7.87
N TYR A 387 2.19 -14.79 -7.21
CA TYR A 387 1.66 -13.55 -6.61
C TYR A 387 2.22 -13.28 -5.22
N VAL A 388 2.64 -12.04 -4.99
CA VAL A 388 3.02 -11.50 -3.68
C VAL A 388 2.08 -10.35 -3.33
N GLY A 389 1.31 -10.53 -2.27
CA GLY A 389 0.40 -9.51 -1.75
C GLY A 389 1.09 -8.60 -0.74
N SER A 390 0.55 -7.39 -0.57
CA SER A 390 1.13 -6.37 0.30
C SER A 390 0.07 -5.48 0.95
N SER A 391 0.33 -5.04 2.18
CA SER A 391 -0.60 -4.25 2.98
C SER A 391 -0.93 -2.90 2.33
N LYS A 392 -0.03 -2.41 1.49
CA LYS A 392 -0.16 -1.18 0.70
C LYS A 392 0.13 -1.49 -0.77
N PRO A 393 -0.38 -0.67 -1.71
CA PRO A 393 0.11 -0.68 -3.09
C PRO A 393 1.65 -0.63 -3.12
N THR A 394 2.23 -1.23 -4.15
CA THR A 394 3.69 -1.31 -4.32
C THR A 394 4.29 0.09 -4.49
N CYS A 395 5.39 0.41 -3.82
CA CYS A 395 6.05 1.69 -4.02
C CYS A 395 6.77 1.75 -5.38
N ARG A 396 7.08 2.95 -5.87
CA ARG A 396 7.69 3.11 -7.22
C ARG A 396 8.99 2.31 -7.39
N LEU A 397 9.81 2.20 -6.35
CA LEU A 397 11.08 1.47 -6.43
C LEU A 397 10.89 -0.05 -6.39
N CYS A 398 9.91 -0.55 -5.63
CA CYS A 398 9.56 -1.97 -5.64
C CYS A 398 8.94 -2.34 -7.00
N GLU A 399 8.08 -1.48 -7.55
CA GLU A 399 7.50 -1.67 -8.89
C GLU A 399 8.59 -1.77 -9.97
N LEU A 400 9.54 -0.83 -9.97
CA LEU A 400 10.70 -0.87 -10.86
C LEU A 400 11.53 -2.16 -10.65
N TYR A 401 11.78 -2.57 -9.40
CA TYR A 401 12.53 -3.78 -9.12
C TYR A 401 11.88 -5.02 -9.76
N PHE A 402 10.57 -5.22 -9.59
CA PHE A 402 9.84 -6.35 -10.18
C PHE A 402 9.65 -6.27 -11.70
N GLN A 403 9.82 -5.08 -12.29
CA GLN A 403 9.83 -4.89 -13.74
C GLN A 403 11.20 -5.19 -14.39
N ALA A 404 12.26 -5.43 -13.62
CA ALA A 404 13.55 -5.77 -14.20
C ALA A 404 13.51 -7.12 -14.94
N ALA A 405 14.28 -7.23 -16.03
CA ALA A 405 14.28 -8.39 -16.92
C ALA A 405 14.54 -9.73 -16.21
N VAL A 406 15.30 -9.71 -15.12
CA VAL A 406 15.59 -10.91 -14.29
C VAL A 406 14.32 -11.54 -13.69
N PHE A 407 13.25 -10.76 -13.52
CA PHE A 407 11.93 -11.23 -13.06
C PHE A 407 10.94 -11.51 -14.21
N GLN A 408 11.36 -11.28 -15.46
CA GLN A 408 10.53 -11.44 -16.65
C GLN A 408 10.92 -12.67 -17.51
N SER A 409 11.81 -13.53 -17.01
CA SER A 409 12.27 -14.73 -17.72
C SER A 409 11.09 -15.65 -18.10
N SER A 410 11.10 -16.17 -19.33
CA SER A 410 10.09 -17.10 -19.83
C SER A 410 10.21 -18.51 -19.24
N ALA A 411 11.27 -18.80 -18.49
CA ALA A 411 11.50 -20.13 -17.91
C ALA A 411 10.61 -20.43 -16.69
N ARG A 412 10.01 -19.41 -16.06
CA ARG A 412 9.11 -19.54 -14.90
C ARG A 412 7.98 -18.51 -14.98
N PRO A 413 6.81 -18.77 -14.37
CA PRO A 413 5.77 -17.75 -14.25
C PRO A 413 6.33 -16.51 -13.54
N ARG A 414 5.97 -15.32 -14.05
CA ARG A 414 6.45 -14.04 -13.53
C ARG A 414 5.96 -13.80 -12.11
N ILE A 415 6.80 -13.16 -11.31
CA ILE A 415 6.41 -12.61 -10.01
C ILE A 415 5.54 -11.38 -10.24
N THR A 416 4.33 -11.42 -9.71
CA THR A 416 3.39 -10.30 -9.77
C THR A 416 3.14 -9.75 -8.37
N VAL A 417 3.00 -8.44 -8.29
CA VAL A 417 2.75 -7.71 -7.05
C VAL A 417 1.51 -6.83 -7.22
N ARG A 418 1.02 -6.29 -6.11
CA ARG A 418 -0.08 -5.33 -6.13
C ARG A 418 0.26 -4.13 -7.03
N PRO A 419 -0.68 -3.57 -7.80
CA PRO A 419 -0.46 -2.33 -8.55
C PRO A 419 0.10 -1.21 -7.65
N GLY A 420 0.98 -0.38 -8.19
CA GLY A 420 1.71 0.61 -7.40
C GLY A 420 0.94 1.90 -7.12
N HIS A 421 1.31 2.62 -6.05
CA HIS A 421 0.81 3.98 -5.76
C HIS A 421 1.73 5.09 -6.29
N HIS A 422 2.83 4.70 -6.94
CA HIS A 422 3.84 5.56 -7.55
C HIS A 422 4.61 6.51 -6.62
N ASN A 423 4.37 6.51 -5.30
CA ASN A 423 5.23 7.31 -4.42
C ASN A 423 6.62 6.69 -4.28
N LEU A 424 7.58 7.59 -4.14
CA LEU A 424 9.00 7.28 -4.06
C LEU A 424 9.48 7.30 -2.62
N TYR A 425 10.26 6.29 -2.22
CA TYR A 425 10.85 6.20 -0.89
C TYR A 425 12.37 6.25 -1.00
N TYR A 426 12.97 7.37 -0.60
CA TYR A 426 14.42 7.52 -0.63
C TYR A 426 15.16 6.56 0.32
N ASN A 427 14.46 6.02 1.33
CA ASN A 427 14.94 5.00 2.26
C ASN A 427 14.80 3.55 1.76
N TRP A 428 14.76 3.35 0.45
CA TRP A 428 14.70 2.03 -0.15
C TRP A 428 16.10 1.56 -0.57
N ARG A 429 16.38 0.28 -0.42
CA ARG A 429 17.52 -0.41 -1.03
C ARG A 429 17.09 -1.75 -1.63
N GLY A 430 17.88 -2.26 -2.57
CA GLY A 430 17.77 -3.63 -3.05
C GLY A 430 18.21 -4.65 -1.99
N PRO A 431 17.89 -5.94 -2.20
CA PRO A 431 18.21 -7.00 -1.25
C PRO A 431 19.71 -7.23 -1.12
N ASP A 432 20.09 -7.83 0.01
CA ASP A 432 21.46 -8.24 0.27
C ASP A 432 21.85 -9.43 -0.63
N VAL A 433 23.08 -9.43 -1.12
CA VAL A 433 23.67 -10.55 -1.87
C VAL A 433 24.88 -11.01 -1.09
N TYR A 434 24.94 -12.30 -0.80
CA TYR A 434 26.00 -12.93 -0.04
C TYR A 434 27.01 -13.58 -1.00
N ALA A 435 28.26 -13.75 -0.56
CA ALA A 435 29.30 -14.35 -1.40
C ALA A 435 28.92 -15.76 -1.89
N GLU A 436 28.18 -16.50 -1.08
CA GLU A 436 27.65 -17.84 -1.36
C GLU A 436 26.54 -17.86 -2.42
N ASP A 437 25.81 -16.75 -2.63
CA ASP A 437 24.80 -16.66 -3.70
C ASP A 437 25.43 -16.76 -5.10
N GLY A 438 26.75 -16.55 -5.20
CA GLY A 438 27.52 -16.70 -6.43
C GLY A 438 27.44 -15.52 -7.40
N ARG A 439 28.32 -15.55 -8.41
CA ARG A 439 28.52 -14.43 -9.36
C ARG A 439 27.29 -14.11 -10.21
N ALA A 440 26.46 -15.11 -10.51
CA ALA A 440 25.26 -14.92 -11.32
C ALA A 440 24.24 -14.01 -10.61
N VAL A 441 24.05 -14.19 -9.30
CA VAL A 441 23.14 -13.36 -8.49
C VAL A 441 23.69 -11.94 -8.34
N GLU A 442 25.01 -11.80 -8.13
CA GLU A 442 25.65 -10.48 -8.10
C GLU A 442 25.44 -9.73 -9.43
N GLU A 443 25.61 -10.41 -10.56
CA GLU A 443 25.43 -9.81 -11.88
C GLU A 443 23.96 -9.47 -12.17
N ALA A 444 23.02 -10.34 -11.80
CA ALA A 444 21.58 -10.07 -11.90
C ALA A 444 21.17 -8.83 -11.07
N ARG A 445 21.69 -8.70 -9.84
CA ARG A 445 21.51 -7.49 -9.03
C ARG A 445 22.06 -6.27 -9.76
N ASN A 446 23.27 -6.36 -10.30
CA ASN A 446 23.91 -5.24 -10.98
C ASN A 446 23.09 -4.76 -12.19
N GLN A 447 22.61 -5.69 -13.02
CA GLN A 447 21.75 -5.39 -14.18
C GLN A 447 20.43 -4.74 -13.75
N THR A 448 19.81 -5.25 -12.69
CA THR A 448 18.60 -4.66 -12.09
C THR A 448 18.83 -3.21 -11.69
N PHE A 449 19.92 -2.93 -10.96
CA PHE A 449 20.25 -1.56 -10.55
C PHE A 449 20.54 -0.64 -11.74
N GLU A 450 21.27 -1.09 -12.76
CA GLU A 450 21.54 -0.27 -13.95
C GLU A 450 20.24 0.09 -14.71
N TRP A 451 19.31 -0.85 -14.81
CA TRP A 451 17.99 -0.60 -15.39
C TRP A 451 17.18 0.38 -14.55
N MET A 452 17.15 0.23 -13.22
CA MET A 452 16.47 1.16 -12.32
C MET A 452 17.09 2.57 -12.36
N ILE A 453 18.43 2.67 -12.40
CA ILE A 453 19.16 3.94 -12.53
C ILE A 453 18.74 4.67 -13.80
N THR A 454 18.64 3.94 -14.92
CA THR A 454 18.20 4.52 -16.20
C THR A 454 16.78 5.08 -16.09
N ASN A 455 15.85 4.31 -15.51
CA ASN A 455 14.47 4.74 -15.30
C ASN A 455 14.36 5.95 -14.36
N LEU A 456 15.16 6.00 -13.29
CA LEU A 456 15.19 7.13 -12.37
C LEU A 456 15.70 8.40 -13.06
N LYS A 457 16.77 8.30 -13.85
CA LYS A 457 17.32 9.43 -14.61
C LYS A 457 16.31 9.98 -15.61
N THR A 458 15.64 9.11 -16.34
CA THR A 458 14.57 9.51 -17.27
C THR A 458 13.45 10.25 -16.54
N GLN A 459 13.02 9.77 -15.36
CA GLN A 459 11.99 10.44 -14.57
C GLN A 459 12.44 11.80 -14.04
N VAL A 460 13.68 11.91 -13.50
CA VAL A 460 14.24 13.21 -13.09
C VAL A 460 14.27 14.18 -14.26
N GLY A 461 14.76 13.75 -15.41
CA GLY A 461 14.81 14.57 -16.61
C GLY A 461 13.42 15.04 -17.05
N GLY A 462 12.44 14.14 -17.06
CA GLY A 462 11.04 14.47 -17.35
C GLY A 462 10.46 15.49 -16.36
N THR A 463 10.66 15.30 -15.05
CA THR A 463 10.17 16.20 -14.01
C THR A 463 10.79 17.60 -14.10
N ILE A 464 12.09 17.71 -14.38
CA ILE A 464 12.76 19.01 -14.57
C ILE A 464 12.20 19.72 -15.81
N LYS A 465 12.07 19.01 -16.94
CA LYS A 465 11.59 19.58 -18.21
C LYS A 465 10.13 20.04 -18.11
N ASN A 466 9.28 19.21 -17.53
CA ASN A 466 7.84 19.46 -17.42
C ASN A 466 7.48 20.33 -16.21
N ARG A 467 8.44 20.59 -15.31
CA ARG A 467 8.25 21.35 -14.05
C ARG A 467 7.12 20.82 -13.18
N PHE A 468 6.88 19.52 -13.26
CA PHE A 468 5.78 18.84 -12.58
C PHE A 468 6.22 17.47 -12.09
N ALA A 469 5.81 17.13 -10.88
CA ALA A 469 6.06 15.84 -10.27
C ALA A 469 4.73 15.18 -9.89
N ILE A 470 4.56 13.92 -10.30
CA ILE A 470 3.41 13.11 -9.87
C ILE A 470 3.66 12.66 -8.44
N LYS A 471 2.72 12.96 -7.54
CA LYS A 471 2.74 12.50 -6.16
C LYS A 471 1.32 12.20 -5.70
N THR A 472 1.13 11.02 -5.11
CA THR A 472 -0.14 10.63 -4.51
C THR A 472 -0.15 11.08 -3.05
N PRO A 473 -1.20 11.77 -2.56
CA PRO A 473 -1.27 12.26 -1.18
C PRO A 473 -1.13 11.14 -0.13
N HIS A 474 -1.70 9.96 -0.42
CA HIS A 474 -1.67 8.81 0.47
C HIS A 474 -0.98 7.61 -0.18
N ASP A 475 -0.30 6.80 0.63
CA ASP A 475 0.36 5.57 0.18
C ASP A 475 -0.60 4.39 0.06
N SER A 476 -1.90 4.62 0.03
CA SER A 476 -2.86 3.56 -0.28
C SER A 476 -4.10 4.13 -0.95
N ASN A 477 -4.78 3.24 -1.66
CA ASN A 477 -6.00 3.58 -2.35
C ASN A 477 -7.07 4.03 -1.36
N THR A 478 -7.80 5.07 -1.75
CA THR A 478 -9.01 5.54 -1.07
C THR A 478 -10.08 4.44 -1.05
N TYR A 479 -10.09 3.59 -2.08
CA TYR A 479 -11.01 2.47 -2.23
C TYR A 479 -10.40 1.15 -1.76
N PRO A 480 -11.05 0.45 -0.82
CA PRO A 480 -10.67 -0.91 -0.47
C PRO A 480 -11.01 -1.85 -1.62
N SER A 481 -10.02 -2.58 -2.14
CA SER A 481 -10.24 -3.59 -3.17
C SER A 481 -11.21 -4.67 -2.65
N ASN A 482 -12.30 -4.93 -3.37
CA ASN A 482 -13.28 -5.97 -3.08
C ASN A 482 -13.70 -6.69 -4.38
N PRO A 483 -13.29 -7.95 -4.58
CA PRO A 483 -13.62 -8.74 -5.78
C PRO A 483 -14.94 -9.52 -5.66
N LEU A 484 -15.63 -9.48 -4.52
CA LEU A 484 -16.77 -10.36 -4.26
C LEU A 484 -18.06 -9.93 -4.98
N PRO A 485 -18.89 -10.88 -5.46
CA PRO A 485 -20.20 -10.58 -6.00
C PRO A 485 -21.10 -9.90 -4.97
N THR A 486 -21.94 -9.01 -5.48
CA THR A 486 -22.89 -8.23 -4.71
C THR A 486 -24.19 -9.03 -4.69
N ASP A 487 -24.52 -9.64 -3.56
CA ASP A 487 -25.74 -10.44 -3.45
C ASP A 487 -26.95 -9.55 -3.78
N ARG A 488 -27.85 -10.01 -4.67
CA ARG A 488 -29.01 -9.26 -5.20
C ARG A 488 -30.09 -8.86 -4.15
N GLY A 489 -29.73 -8.82 -2.87
CA GLY A 489 -30.59 -8.36 -1.77
C GLY A 489 -29.83 -7.63 -0.65
N THR A 490 -28.52 -7.38 -0.79
CA THR A 490 -27.76 -6.53 0.14
C THR A 490 -26.88 -5.56 -0.66
N VAL A 491 -27.23 -4.27 -0.60
CA VAL A 491 -26.55 -3.16 -1.26
C VAL A 491 -25.07 -3.12 -0.85
N SER A 492 -24.21 -2.84 -1.82
CA SER A 492 -22.87 -3.41 -1.89
C SER A 492 -21.76 -2.34 -1.98
N VAL A 493 -20.50 -2.75 -1.76
CA VAL A 493 -19.27 -1.97 -1.99
C VAL A 493 -19.05 -1.62 -3.48
N SER A 494 -19.72 -2.29 -4.42
CA SER A 494 -19.78 -1.91 -5.85
C SER A 494 -20.21 -0.47 -6.06
N ASP A 495 -20.99 0.08 -5.14
CA ASP A 495 -21.59 1.39 -5.37
C ASP A 495 -20.57 2.49 -5.02
N PHE A 496 -19.49 2.17 -4.30
CA PHE A 496 -18.33 3.07 -4.20
C PHE A 496 -17.55 3.17 -5.52
N ASN A 497 -17.65 2.18 -6.40
CA ASN A 497 -16.96 2.15 -7.72
C ASN A 497 -17.78 2.81 -8.85
N ASP A 498 -19.08 3.11 -8.63
CA ASP A 498 -19.96 3.63 -9.69
C ASP A 498 -19.56 5.04 -10.18
N LEU A 499 -18.72 5.74 -9.41
CA LEU A 499 -18.22 7.08 -9.74
C LEU A 499 -17.22 7.08 -10.92
N ALA A 500 -16.51 5.98 -11.15
CA ALA A 500 -15.60 5.86 -12.29
C ALA A 500 -16.34 5.45 -13.58
N SER A 501 -17.46 4.72 -13.44
CA SER A 501 -18.26 4.25 -14.57
C SER A 501 -19.17 5.33 -15.16
N THR A 502 -19.58 6.35 -14.40
CA THR A 502 -20.33 7.49 -14.94
C THR A 502 -19.47 8.47 -15.75
N MET A 503 -18.15 8.26 -15.83
CA MET A 503 -17.23 9.13 -16.59
C MET A 503 -17.10 8.75 -18.08
N GLY A 504 -17.89 7.80 -18.58
CA GLY A 504 -17.80 7.30 -19.96
C GLY A 504 -18.98 7.63 -20.89
N GLN A 505 -20.03 8.31 -20.43
CA GLN A 505 -21.18 8.63 -21.28
C GLN A 505 -21.44 10.14 -21.34
N VAL A 506 -20.69 10.81 -22.22
CA VAL A 506 -21.21 12.00 -22.90
C VAL A 506 -21.75 11.52 -24.24
N SER A 507 -23.07 11.54 -24.36
CA SER A 507 -23.83 11.34 -25.59
C SER A 507 -23.29 12.28 -26.67
N LEU A 508 -22.87 11.75 -27.80
CA LEU A 508 -22.80 12.50 -29.05
C LEU A 508 -24.19 12.39 -29.67
N ASP A 509 -25.05 13.36 -29.37
CA ASP A 509 -26.19 13.67 -30.22
C ASP A 509 -26.32 15.20 -30.34
N ASP A 510 -26.80 15.59 -31.51
CA ASP A 510 -27.17 16.92 -31.98
C ASP A 510 -26.05 17.81 -32.53
N ARG A 511 -25.83 17.70 -33.86
CA ARG A 511 -25.93 18.83 -34.80
C ARG A 511 -26.44 18.38 -36.17
N ASP A 512 -27.75 18.46 -36.35
CA ASP A 512 -28.33 18.94 -37.61
C ASP A 512 -28.79 20.38 -37.38
N GLY A 513 -28.34 21.30 -38.24
CA GLY A 513 -28.59 22.74 -38.19
C GLY A 513 -27.56 23.51 -39.00
#